data_AF-A0A9Q9HJV1-F1
#
_entry.id   AF-A0A9Q9HJV1-F1
#
_cell.length_a   1.000
_cell.length_b   1.000
_cell.length_c   1.000
_cell.angle_alpha   90.00
_cell.angle_beta   90.00
_cell.angle_gamma   90.00
#
_symmetry.space_group_name_H-M   'P 1'
#
loop_
_entity.id
_entity.type
_entity.pdbx_description
1 polymer ?
#
loop_
_entity_poly.entity_id
_entity_poly.type
_entity_poly.pdbx_seq_one_letter_code
_entity_poly.pdbx_strand_id
1 'polypeptide(L)'
;MAHDGQDLHMKPTLIPDLLALTGAALEPLDQLLEAARASVKDMVSSDGRVSGKLIEENQVAAHGLSWLATYVYSLRQMQKWAEKLQGEGKFGEMEQLLHQIGFGEYLWQVYGGIQMNQGEIIRLQDLGLNQDAQRALMVPAVMTLCEQGNSQAARTRLVQLMEEQAGSTMFGASGLEEELEMIRDQFRRYAVEKVEPHAHEWHLKDELIPMEVIEELAEMGVFGLTIPEEYGGFGLSKASMVVVSEELSRGYIGVGSLGTRSEIAAELILCGGTEEQKANWLPKLSSAEILPTAVFTEPNTGSDLGSLRTRAVKDENGDYKITGNKTWITHAARTHVMTLLARTDPDTTDHRGLSMFLAEKTPATDEHPFPTEGMTGGEIEVLGYRGMKEYELGFDNFHVKQENLLGGEENKGFKQLMETFESARIQTAARAIGVAQSALDIAMQYAQERKQFGKSLINFPRVSGKLAMMAVEIMIARQLTYFSAWEKDHGHRCDLEAGMAKLLGARVAWAAADNGLQIHGGNGFAMEYKISRVLCDARILNIFEGAAEIQAQVIARRLLG
;
A
#
# COMPACT_ATOMS: atom_id res chain seq x y z
N MET A 1 5.34 19.70 56.01
CA MET A 1 3.90 19.39 55.95
C MET A 1 3.77 18.18 55.05
N ALA A 2 3.16 17.11 55.56
CA ALA A 2 2.83 15.94 54.77
C ALA A 2 1.90 16.37 53.63
N HIS A 3 2.25 16.04 52.40
CA HIS A 3 1.28 16.04 51.31
C HIS A 3 0.50 14.74 51.45
N ASP A 4 -0.66 14.84 52.08
CA ASP A 4 -1.61 13.76 52.22
C ASP A 4 -1.98 13.24 50.83
N GLY A 5 -1.82 11.94 50.67
CA GLY A 5 -2.22 11.19 49.48
C GLY A 5 -3.71 11.35 49.24
N GLN A 6 -4.04 12.12 48.20
CA GLN A 6 -5.20 11.79 47.40
C GLN A 6 -4.69 10.82 46.34
N ASP A 7 -5.04 9.54 46.50
CA ASP A 7 -5.18 8.63 45.37
C ASP A 7 -6.17 9.30 44.41
N LEU A 8 -5.64 10.10 43.48
CA LEU A 8 -6.31 10.40 42.23
C LEU A 8 -6.69 9.02 41.69
N HIS A 9 -8.00 8.71 41.63
CA HIS A 9 -8.50 7.49 41.02
C HIS A 9 -7.82 7.30 39.66
N MET A 10 -6.70 6.56 39.63
CA MET A 10 -5.97 6.31 38.41
C MET A 10 -6.87 5.37 37.62
N LYS A 11 -7.55 5.93 36.62
CA LYS A 11 -8.30 5.11 35.65
C LYS A 11 -7.33 4.03 35.15
N PRO A 12 -7.73 2.75 35.16
CA PRO A 12 -6.85 1.68 34.71
C PRO A 12 -6.41 1.94 33.27
N THR A 13 -5.12 1.69 32.99
CA THR A 13 -4.52 1.92 31.66
C THR A 13 -5.20 1.06 30.59
N LEU A 14 -5.56 -0.17 30.96
CA LEU A 14 -6.34 -1.10 30.15
C LEU A 14 -7.82 -1.07 30.57
N ILE A 15 -8.70 -1.09 29.58
CA ILE A 15 -10.14 -1.20 29.79
C ILE A 15 -10.47 -2.68 30.09
N PRO A 16 -11.21 -2.98 31.17
CA PRO A 16 -11.67 -4.35 31.43
C PRO A 16 -12.64 -4.83 30.35
N ASP A 17 -12.68 -6.15 30.11
CA ASP A 17 -13.57 -6.79 29.13
C ASP A 17 -13.44 -6.21 27.69
N LEU A 18 -12.22 -5.81 27.33
CA LEU A 18 -11.91 -5.09 26.09
C LEU A 18 -12.49 -5.74 24.83
N LEU A 19 -12.36 -7.06 24.65
CA LEU A 19 -12.86 -7.78 23.46
C LEU A 19 -14.38 -7.77 23.37
N ALA A 20 -15.08 -7.85 24.50
CA ALA A 20 -16.53 -7.77 24.53
C ALA A 20 -17.00 -6.36 24.17
N LEU A 21 -16.32 -5.32 24.67
CA LEU A 21 -16.63 -3.92 24.35
C LEU A 21 -16.37 -3.60 22.88
N THR A 22 -15.21 -4.01 22.35
CA THR A 22 -14.84 -3.78 20.95
C THR A 22 -15.72 -4.56 19.99
N GLY A 23 -16.06 -5.82 20.30
CA GLY A 23 -17.06 -6.59 19.55
C GLY A 23 -18.44 -5.92 19.55
N ALA A 24 -18.92 -5.42 20.69
CA ALA A 24 -20.20 -4.72 20.81
C ALA A 24 -20.24 -3.36 20.08
N ALA A 25 -19.09 -2.80 19.70
CA ALA A 25 -19.01 -1.56 18.93
C ALA A 25 -19.19 -1.77 17.41
N LEU A 26 -19.03 -3.02 16.92
CA LEU A 26 -19.08 -3.30 15.48
C LEU A 26 -20.49 -3.22 14.90
N GLU A 27 -21.51 -3.75 15.59
CA GLU A 27 -22.88 -3.72 15.08
C GLU A 27 -23.40 -2.27 14.84
N PRO A 28 -23.23 -1.32 15.77
CA PRO A 28 -23.57 0.09 15.51
C PRO A 28 -22.83 0.70 14.31
N LEU A 29 -21.55 0.35 14.12
CA LEU A 29 -20.77 0.81 12.97
C LEU A 29 -21.30 0.25 11.65
N ASP A 30 -21.70 -1.02 11.64
CA ASP A 30 -22.27 -1.69 10.48
C ASP A 30 -23.61 -1.06 10.08
N GLN A 31 -24.47 -0.79 11.06
CA GLN A 31 -25.73 -0.08 10.84
C GLN A 31 -25.51 1.34 10.30
N LEU A 32 -24.50 2.05 10.82
CA LEU A 32 -24.14 3.39 10.34
C LEU A 32 -23.62 3.35 8.89
N LEU A 33 -22.77 2.39 8.55
CA LEU A 33 -22.25 2.22 7.19
C LEU A 33 -23.37 1.91 6.21
N GLU A 34 -24.31 1.04 6.56
CA GLU A 34 -25.47 0.75 5.72
C GLU A 34 -26.38 1.97 5.54
N ALA A 35 -26.60 2.76 6.59
CA ALA A 35 -27.34 4.02 6.49
C ALA A 35 -26.63 5.02 5.57
N ALA A 36 -25.32 5.18 5.71
CA ALA A 36 -24.51 6.04 4.83
C ALA A 36 -24.56 5.56 3.38
N ARG A 37 -24.44 4.24 3.16
CA ARG A 37 -24.51 3.64 1.83
C ARG A 37 -25.85 3.90 1.16
N ALA A 38 -26.96 3.71 1.88
CA ALA A 38 -28.30 3.98 1.36
C ALA A 38 -28.47 5.48 1.01
N SER A 39 -28.09 6.37 1.92
CA SER A 39 -28.17 7.81 1.73
C SER A 39 -27.34 8.30 0.52
N VAL A 40 -26.07 7.89 0.43
CA VAL A 40 -25.21 8.24 -0.71
C VAL A 40 -25.74 7.62 -2.00
N LYS A 41 -26.29 6.40 -1.97
CA LYS A 41 -26.92 5.78 -3.14
C LYS A 41 -28.08 6.61 -3.65
N ASP A 42 -28.91 7.16 -2.77
CA ASP A 42 -30.00 8.06 -3.16
C ASP A 42 -29.49 9.36 -3.78
N MET A 43 -28.38 9.92 -3.27
CA MET A 43 -27.75 11.12 -3.85
C MET A 43 -27.20 10.88 -5.27
N VAL A 44 -26.65 9.68 -5.52
CA VAL A 44 -25.94 9.40 -6.77
C VAL A 44 -26.73 8.58 -7.79
N SER A 45 -27.98 8.24 -7.50
CA SER A 45 -28.82 7.43 -8.39
C SER A 45 -29.86 8.27 -9.13
N SER A 46 -30.09 7.93 -10.39
CA SER A 46 -31.17 8.46 -11.22
C SER A 46 -31.82 7.30 -11.96
N ASP A 47 -33.15 7.28 -12.03
CA ASP A 47 -33.94 6.20 -12.65
C ASP A 47 -33.57 4.79 -12.14
N GLY A 48 -33.29 4.68 -10.84
CA GLY A 48 -32.94 3.42 -10.18
C GLY A 48 -31.54 2.88 -10.51
N ARG A 49 -30.68 3.69 -11.14
CA ARG A 49 -29.29 3.32 -11.46
C ARG A 49 -28.31 4.36 -10.95
N VAL A 50 -27.14 3.91 -10.53
CA VAL A 50 -26.03 4.80 -10.16
C VAL A 50 -25.56 5.58 -11.39
N SER A 51 -25.55 6.91 -11.28
CA SER A 51 -25.19 7.83 -12.35
C SER A 51 -23.76 8.33 -12.18
N GLY A 52 -22.91 8.15 -13.21
CA GLY A 52 -21.55 8.67 -13.20
C GLY A 52 -21.48 10.19 -12.98
N LYS A 53 -22.42 10.92 -13.59
CA LYS A 53 -22.55 12.38 -13.42
C LYS A 53 -22.90 12.76 -11.99
N LEU A 54 -23.85 12.06 -11.36
CA LEU A 54 -24.23 12.37 -9.98
C LEU A 54 -23.14 11.97 -8.98
N ILE A 55 -22.36 10.91 -9.27
CA ILE A 55 -21.17 10.62 -8.46
C ILE A 55 -20.16 11.75 -8.57
N GLU A 56 -19.92 12.30 -9.76
CA GLU A 56 -19.01 13.44 -9.93
C GLU A 56 -19.51 14.68 -9.16
N GLU A 57 -20.80 15.00 -9.26
CA GLU A 57 -21.41 16.11 -8.53
C GLU A 57 -21.39 15.92 -7.00
N ASN A 58 -21.45 14.67 -6.52
CA ASN A 58 -21.45 14.31 -5.09
C ASN A 58 -20.19 13.54 -4.69
N GLN A 59 -19.05 13.86 -5.31
CA GLN A 59 -17.83 13.05 -5.18
C GLN A 59 -17.32 12.97 -3.75
N VAL A 60 -17.43 14.07 -2.99
CA VAL A 60 -17.08 14.12 -1.56
C VAL A 60 -17.86 13.07 -0.76
N ALA A 61 -19.18 12.94 -1.01
CA ALA A 61 -20.01 11.96 -0.32
C ALA A 61 -19.66 10.52 -0.74
N ALA A 62 -19.43 10.29 -2.03
CA ALA A 62 -19.04 8.97 -2.55
C ALA A 62 -17.67 8.52 -2.00
N HIS A 63 -16.67 9.39 -2.01
CA HIS A 63 -15.34 9.11 -1.46
C HIS A 63 -15.40 8.98 0.07
N GLY A 64 -16.20 9.82 0.71
CA GLY A 64 -16.49 9.76 2.13
C GLY A 64 -17.05 8.40 2.58
N LEU A 65 -17.99 7.83 1.82
CA LEU A 65 -18.50 6.48 2.04
C LEU A 65 -17.37 5.43 2.00
N SER A 66 -16.40 5.61 1.10
CA SER A 66 -15.26 4.70 0.97
C SER A 66 -14.33 4.75 2.17
N TRP A 67 -14.06 5.95 2.68
CA TRP A 67 -13.28 6.14 3.91
C TRP A 67 -14.01 5.62 5.16
N LEU A 68 -15.32 5.85 5.27
CA LEU A 68 -16.13 5.26 6.34
C LEU A 68 -16.09 3.74 6.29
N ALA A 69 -16.31 3.14 5.11
CA ALA A 69 -16.21 1.71 4.91
C ALA A 69 -14.82 1.16 5.29
N THR A 70 -13.76 1.88 4.91
CA THR A 70 -12.37 1.53 5.26
C THR A 70 -12.20 1.44 6.78
N TYR A 71 -12.70 2.42 7.54
CA TYR A 71 -12.59 2.42 9.01
C TYR A 71 -13.39 1.30 9.66
N VAL A 72 -14.61 1.05 9.17
CA VAL A 72 -15.44 -0.05 9.67
C VAL A 72 -14.77 -1.40 9.42
N TYR A 73 -14.27 -1.63 8.20
CA TYR A 73 -13.56 -2.87 7.85
C TYR A 73 -12.27 -3.02 8.66
N SER A 74 -11.48 -1.95 8.85
CA SER A 74 -10.31 -1.94 9.71
C SER A 74 -10.62 -2.39 11.14
N LEU A 75 -11.66 -1.86 11.76
CA LEU A 75 -12.05 -2.25 13.12
C LEU A 75 -12.57 -3.69 13.20
N ARG A 76 -13.29 -4.17 12.17
CA ARG A 76 -13.67 -5.59 12.07
C ARG A 76 -12.43 -6.50 12.01
N GLN A 77 -11.41 -6.15 11.22
CA GLN A 77 -10.20 -6.97 11.13
C GLN A 77 -9.36 -6.91 12.40
N MET A 78 -9.28 -5.75 13.07
CA MET A 78 -8.65 -5.64 14.38
C MET A 78 -9.35 -6.52 15.42
N GLN A 79 -10.69 -6.57 15.43
CA GLN A 79 -11.43 -7.47 16.33
C GLN A 79 -11.08 -8.93 16.07
N LYS A 80 -11.10 -9.37 14.80
CA LYS A 80 -10.76 -10.76 14.44
C LYS A 80 -9.32 -11.12 14.82
N TRP A 81 -8.38 -10.21 14.57
CA TRP A 81 -6.98 -10.36 14.98
C TRP A 81 -6.87 -10.56 16.50
N ALA A 82 -7.53 -9.69 17.27
CA ALA A 82 -7.49 -9.73 18.73
C ALA A 82 -8.14 -11.00 19.30
N GLU A 83 -9.29 -11.43 18.75
CA GLU A 83 -9.95 -12.70 19.10
C GLU A 83 -9.09 -13.92 18.78
N LYS A 84 -8.44 -13.93 17.61
CA LYS A 84 -7.51 -14.99 17.22
C LYS A 84 -6.35 -15.09 18.22
N LEU A 85 -5.68 -13.98 18.50
CA LEU A 85 -4.58 -13.95 19.47
C LEU A 85 -5.04 -14.34 20.88
N GLN A 86 -6.25 -13.98 21.28
CA GLN A 86 -6.81 -14.37 22.57
C GLN A 86 -7.01 -15.89 22.65
N GLY A 87 -7.51 -16.52 21.58
CA GLY A 87 -7.63 -17.97 21.46
C GLY A 87 -6.28 -18.70 21.49
N GLU A 88 -5.24 -18.07 20.98
CA GLU A 88 -3.86 -18.58 20.99
C GLU A 88 -3.09 -18.25 22.29
N GLY A 89 -3.67 -17.48 23.22
CA GLY A 89 -2.98 -17.02 24.43
C GLY A 89 -1.89 -15.98 24.19
N LYS A 90 -1.91 -15.31 23.02
CA LYS A 90 -0.94 -14.30 22.57
C LYS A 90 -1.46 -12.86 22.63
N PHE A 91 -2.68 -12.63 23.14
CA PHE A 91 -3.26 -11.29 23.29
C PHE A 91 -2.77 -10.60 24.57
N GLY A 92 -1.48 -10.23 24.57
CA GLY A 92 -0.79 -9.62 25.69
C GLY A 92 -1.13 -8.14 25.90
N GLU A 93 -0.40 -7.49 26.82
CA GLU A 93 -0.62 -6.08 27.18
C GLU A 93 -0.41 -5.15 25.98
N MET A 94 0.60 -5.41 25.15
CA MET A 94 0.88 -4.59 23.97
C MET A 94 -0.24 -4.70 22.95
N GLU A 95 -0.71 -5.92 22.66
CA GLU A 95 -1.80 -6.18 21.72
C GLU A 95 -3.10 -5.53 22.20
N GLN A 96 -3.41 -5.65 23.49
CA GLN A 96 -4.55 -4.99 24.12
C GLN A 96 -4.48 -3.46 23.99
N LEU A 97 -3.32 -2.86 24.20
CA LEU A 97 -3.14 -1.41 24.04
C LEU A 97 -3.28 -0.97 22.58
N LEU A 98 -2.70 -1.70 21.62
CA LEU A 98 -2.86 -1.43 20.20
C LEU A 98 -4.34 -1.47 19.79
N HIS A 99 -5.06 -2.52 20.21
CA HIS A 99 -6.48 -2.71 19.94
C HIS A 99 -7.34 -1.61 20.57
N GLN A 100 -7.12 -1.34 21.87
CA GLN A 100 -7.86 -0.34 22.63
C GLN A 100 -7.68 1.07 22.07
N ILE A 101 -6.43 1.47 21.79
CA ILE A 101 -6.13 2.80 21.25
C ILE A 101 -6.71 2.92 19.84
N GLY A 102 -6.57 1.88 19.01
CA GLY A 102 -7.11 1.83 17.66
C GLY A 102 -8.62 2.02 17.62
N PHE A 103 -9.37 1.26 18.41
CA PHE A 103 -10.82 1.43 18.53
C PHE A 103 -11.18 2.82 19.06
N GLY A 104 -10.54 3.28 20.15
CA GLY A 104 -10.83 4.59 20.73
C GLY A 104 -10.63 5.74 19.74
N GLU A 105 -9.55 5.71 18.97
CA GLU A 105 -9.26 6.73 17.96
C GLU A 105 -10.21 6.66 16.76
N TYR A 106 -10.38 5.47 16.16
CA TYR A 106 -11.14 5.35 14.90
C TYR A 106 -12.64 5.57 15.15
N LEU A 107 -13.17 5.18 16.31
CA LEU A 107 -14.55 5.52 16.71
C LEU A 107 -14.74 7.04 16.83
N TRP A 108 -13.78 7.75 17.45
CA TRP A 108 -13.84 9.21 17.55
C TRP A 108 -13.74 9.89 16.19
N GLN A 109 -12.93 9.37 15.28
CA GLN A 109 -12.86 9.90 13.92
C GLN A 109 -14.12 9.60 13.11
N VAL A 110 -14.75 8.43 13.24
CA VAL A 110 -16.07 8.18 12.64
C VAL A 110 -17.09 9.19 13.15
N TYR A 111 -17.07 9.51 14.45
CA TYR A 111 -18.00 10.48 15.05
C TYR A 111 -17.67 11.94 14.68
N GLY A 112 -16.42 12.37 14.79
CA GLY A 112 -15.98 13.77 14.69
C GLY A 112 -15.48 14.19 13.31
N GLY A 113 -15.11 13.22 12.47
CA GLY A 113 -14.66 13.40 11.10
C GLY A 113 -13.44 12.54 10.77
N ILE A 114 -13.52 11.81 9.65
CA ILE A 114 -12.42 11.00 9.13
C ILE A 114 -11.56 11.86 8.21
N GLN A 115 -10.26 11.83 8.44
CA GLN A 115 -9.31 12.61 7.66
C GLN A 115 -8.97 11.88 6.36
N MET A 116 -9.54 12.32 5.23
CA MET A 116 -9.19 11.82 3.89
C MET A 116 -7.82 12.35 3.47
N ASN A 117 -7.57 13.62 3.77
CA ASN A 117 -6.25 14.25 3.80
C ASN A 117 -6.24 15.41 4.81
N GLN A 118 -5.16 16.20 4.91
CA GLN A 118 -5.04 17.29 5.89
C GLN A 118 -6.12 18.39 5.79
N GLY A 119 -6.64 18.67 4.60
CA GLY A 119 -7.67 19.69 4.39
C GLY A 119 -9.10 19.13 4.27
N GLU A 120 -9.23 17.84 3.98
CA GLU A 120 -10.50 17.20 3.67
C GLU A 120 -10.88 16.21 4.77
N ILE A 121 -11.81 16.64 5.62
CA ILE A 121 -12.35 15.86 6.73
C ILE A 121 -13.80 15.51 6.41
N ILE A 122 -14.05 14.25 6.09
CA ILE A 122 -15.40 13.75 5.85
C ILE A 122 -16.13 13.55 7.17
N ARG A 123 -17.35 14.06 7.27
CA ARG A 123 -18.24 13.85 8.42
C ARG A 123 -19.54 13.20 7.98
N LEU A 124 -20.28 12.68 8.95
CA LEU A 124 -21.50 11.92 8.67
C LEU A 124 -22.58 12.75 7.94
N GLN A 125 -22.65 14.07 8.17
CA GLN A 125 -23.55 14.95 7.42
C GLN A 125 -23.21 15.08 5.94
N ASP A 126 -21.93 14.93 5.57
CA ASP A 126 -21.50 14.95 4.17
C ASP A 126 -21.97 13.68 3.43
N LEU A 127 -22.33 12.64 4.19
CA LEU A 127 -22.95 11.40 3.71
C LEU A 127 -24.49 11.44 3.80
N GLY A 128 -25.07 12.59 4.12
CA GLY A 128 -26.52 12.80 4.29
C GLY A 128 -27.09 12.30 5.60
N LEU A 129 -26.23 11.96 6.58
CA LEU A 129 -26.67 11.49 7.88
C LEU A 129 -26.84 12.65 8.87
N ASN A 130 -27.92 12.63 9.64
CA ASN A 130 -28.20 13.64 10.65
C ASN A 130 -27.70 13.21 12.05
N GLN A 131 -27.96 14.04 13.06
CA GLN A 131 -27.56 13.75 14.44
C GLN A 131 -28.24 12.51 15.02
N ASP A 132 -29.41 12.09 14.52
CA ASP A 132 -30.06 10.87 15.00
C ASP A 132 -29.26 9.62 14.59
N ALA A 133 -28.72 9.60 13.37
CA ALA A 133 -27.79 8.56 12.94
C ALA A 133 -26.50 8.57 13.77
N GLN A 134 -25.99 9.75 14.15
CA GLN A 134 -24.84 9.85 15.06
C GLN A 134 -25.14 9.28 16.45
N ARG A 135 -26.36 9.46 16.97
CA ARG A 135 -26.77 8.91 18.28
C ARG A 135 -26.78 7.39 18.30
N ALA A 136 -26.86 6.72 17.15
CA ALA A 136 -26.73 5.25 17.09
C ALA A 136 -25.36 4.76 17.58
N LEU A 137 -24.31 5.60 17.48
CA LEU A 137 -23.00 5.31 18.05
C LEU A 137 -22.90 5.58 19.56
N MET A 138 -23.92 6.17 20.20
CA MET A 138 -23.89 6.50 21.63
C MET A 138 -24.32 5.32 22.52
N VAL A 139 -23.92 4.10 22.14
CA VAL A 139 -24.12 2.90 22.96
C VAL A 139 -23.04 2.80 24.04
N PRO A 140 -23.31 2.15 25.20
CA PRO A 140 -22.37 2.12 26.32
C PRO A 140 -20.95 1.64 25.95
N ALA A 141 -20.84 0.64 25.07
CA ALA A 141 -19.56 0.11 24.63
C ALA A 141 -18.74 1.16 23.86
N VAL A 142 -19.33 1.79 22.84
CA VAL A 142 -18.68 2.83 22.04
C VAL A 142 -18.32 4.05 22.91
N MET A 143 -19.23 4.50 23.78
CA MET A 143 -18.96 5.63 24.68
C MET A 143 -17.76 5.33 25.61
N THR A 144 -17.67 4.10 26.12
CA THR A 144 -16.55 3.67 26.98
C THR A 144 -15.22 3.68 26.21
N LEU A 145 -15.21 3.11 25.00
CA LEU A 145 -14.03 3.08 24.14
C LEU A 145 -13.59 4.48 23.71
N CYS A 146 -14.52 5.37 23.37
CA CYS A 146 -14.24 6.76 23.06
C CYS A 146 -13.67 7.52 24.27
N GLU A 147 -14.23 7.35 25.47
CA GLU A 147 -13.77 8.09 26.65
C GLU A 147 -12.40 7.62 27.15
N GLN A 148 -12.11 6.32 27.05
CA GLN A 148 -10.98 5.70 27.75
C GLN A 148 -9.93 5.08 26.81
N GLY A 149 -10.29 4.76 25.57
CA GLY A 149 -9.49 3.93 24.67
C GLY A 149 -8.16 4.59 24.30
N ASN A 150 -8.21 5.76 23.65
CA ASN A 150 -7.02 6.52 23.27
C ASN A 150 -6.60 7.54 24.34
N SER A 151 -6.29 7.07 25.55
CA SER A 151 -5.82 7.91 26.65
C SER A 151 -4.30 8.20 26.59
N GLN A 152 -3.85 9.28 27.24
CA GLN A 152 -2.41 9.53 27.36
C GLN A 152 -1.70 8.40 28.13
N ALA A 153 -2.34 7.83 29.15
CA ALA A 153 -1.78 6.73 29.93
C ALA A 153 -1.56 5.48 29.05
N ALA A 154 -2.56 5.12 28.24
CA ALA A 154 -2.46 4.00 27.30
C ALA A 154 -1.34 4.21 26.27
N ARG A 155 -1.26 5.40 25.64
CA ARG A 155 -0.18 5.72 24.70
C ARG A 155 1.20 5.68 25.36
N THR A 156 1.32 6.19 26.58
CA THR A 156 2.59 6.19 27.32
C THR A 156 3.02 4.76 27.65
N ARG A 157 2.09 3.92 28.13
CA ARG A 157 2.39 2.51 28.45
C ARG A 157 2.75 1.71 27.21
N LEU A 158 2.05 1.93 26.08
CA LEU A 158 2.37 1.30 24.82
C LEU A 158 3.83 1.60 24.40
N VAL A 159 4.24 2.86 24.48
CA VAL A 159 5.63 3.24 24.14
C VAL A 159 6.64 2.64 25.12
N GLN A 160 6.33 2.57 26.42
CA GLN A 160 7.20 1.87 27.38
C GLN A 160 7.39 0.40 27.01
N LEU A 161 6.31 -0.30 26.64
CA LEU A 161 6.41 -1.68 26.16
C LEU A 161 7.22 -1.78 24.86
N MET A 162 7.11 -0.80 23.96
CA MET A 162 7.94 -0.73 22.76
C MET A 162 9.42 -0.55 23.10
N GLU A 163 9.76 0.23 24.13
CA GLU A 163 11.13 0.36 24.65
C GLU A 163 11.63 -0.94 25.29
N GLU A 164 10.78 -1.61 26.08
CA GLU A 164 11.08 -2.89 26.74
C GLU A 164 11.31 -4.01 25.72
N GLN A 165 10.67 -3.94 24.55
CA GLN A 165 10.80 -4.89 23.44
C GLN A 165 11.80 -4.45 22.36
N ALA A 166 12.76 -3.59 22.71
CA ALA A 166 13.81 -3.15 21.80
C ALA A 166 14.51 -4.35 21.13
N GLY A 167 14.54 -4.36 19.79
CA GLY A 167 15.09 -5.45 18.99
C GLY A 167 14.06 -6.46 18.47
N SER A 168 12.80 -6.36 18.87
CA SER A 168 11.72 -7.13 18.24
C SER A 168 11.51 -6.69 16.80
N THR A 169 11.19 -7.64 15.91
CA THR A 169 10.95 -7.35 14.49
C THR A 169 9.76 -6.39 14.31
N MET A 170 8.73 -6.49 15.16
CA MET A 170 7.55 -5.63 15.12
C MET A 170 7.02 -5.35 16.53
N PHE A 171 6.16 -4.33 16.66
CA PHE A 171 5.45 -4.03 17.90
C PHE A 171 4.05 -4.68 17.86
N GLY A 172 3.86 -5.70 18.70
CA GLY A 172 2.66 -6.51 18.79
C GLY A 172 2.71 -7.71 17.85
N ALA A 173 2.12 -8.84 18.25
CA ALA A 173 2.07 -10.03 17.40
C ALA A 173 1.24 -9.79 16.12
N SER A 174 1.74 -10.25 14.97
CA SER A 174 1.05 -10.14 13.69
C SER A 174 -0.25 -10.97 13.61
N GLY A 175 -0.30 -12.11 14.32
CA GLY A 175 -1.33 -13.12 14.16
C GLY A 175 -1.18 -13.99 12.91
N LEU A 176 -0.05 -13.92 12.21
CA LEU A 176 0.28 -14.83 11.11
C LEU A 176 0.78 -16.19 11.63
N GLU A 177 0.80 -17.17 10.74
CA GLU A 177 1.35 -18.50 11.00
C GLU A 177 2.87 -18.45 11.13
N GLU A 178 3.46 -19.41 11.85
CA GLU A 178 4.90 -19.43 12.15
C GLU A 178 5.77 -19.45 10.88
N GLU A 179 5.32 -20.09 9.81
CA GLU A 179 6.02 -20.10 8.52
C GLU A 179 6.17 -18.69 7.92
N LEU A 180 5.11 -17.88 7.99
CA LEU A 180 5.15 -16.50 7.51
C LEU A 180 6.04 -15.62 8.39
N GLU A 181 6.12 -15.89 9.70
CA GLU A 181 7.05 -15.20 10.59
C GLU A 181 8.51 -15.63 10.34
N MET A 182 8.77 -16.88 9.96
CA MET A 182 10.10 -17.32 9.51
C MET A 182 10.53 -16.60 8.22
N ILE A 183 9.60 -16.42 7.27
CA ILE A 183 9.82 -15.62 6.07
C ILE A 183 10.13 -14.17 6.46
N ARG A 184 9.38 -13.59 7.39
CA ARG A 184 9.64 -12.24 7.91
C ARG A 184 11.06 -12.13 8.45
N ASP A 185 11.48 -13.03 9.32
CA ASP A 185 12.81 -12.99 9.95
C ASP A 185 13.94 -13.19 8.92
N GLN A 186 13.72 -13.99 7.87
CA GLN A 186 14.67 -14.12 6.78
C GLN A 186 14.87 -12.79 6.03
N PHE A 187 13.80 -12.17 5.57
CA PHE A 187 13.89 -10.95 4.78
C PHE A 187 14.21 -9.71 5.61
N ARG A 188 13.82 -9.69 6.90
CA ARG A 188 14.28 -8.67 7.84
C ARG A 188 15.79 -8.69 8.00
N ARG A 189 16.39 -9.88 8.22
CA ARG A 189 17.86 -10.02 8.32
C ARG A 189 18.54 -9.55 7.06
N TYR A 190 18.04 -9.98 5.89
CA TYR A 190 18.57 -9.50 4.61
C TYR A 190 18.49 -7.97 4.50
N ALA A 191 17.34 -7.35 4.79
CA ALA A 191 17.18 -5.90 4.71
C ALA A 191 18.14 -5.15 5.66
N VAL A 192 18.31 -5.62 6.90
CA VAL A 192 19.22 -5.03 7.89
C VAL A 192 20.69 -5.15 7.47
N GLU A 193 21.08 -6.29 6.89
CA GLU A 193 22.48 -6.55 6.51
C GLU A 193 22.87 -5.92 5.17
N LYS A 194 21.98 -5.98 4.17
CA LYS A 194 22.31 -5.70 2.76
C LYS A 194 21.68 -4.44 2.21
N VAL A 195 20.62 -3.93 2.83
CA VAL A 195 19.85 -2.79 2.27
C VAL A 195 19.98 -1.54 3.15
N GLU A 196 19.56 -1.59 4.41
CA GLU A 196 19.50 -0.45 5.31
C GLU A 196 20.82 0.33 5.52
N PRO A 197 21.99 -0.33 5.55
CA PRO A 197 23.27 0.37 5.68
C PRO A 197 23.64 1.19 4.43
N HIS A 198 23.13 0.80 3.26
CA HIS A 198 23.57 1.32 1.96
C HIS A 198 22.53 2.19 1.25
N ALA A 199 21.23 1.94 1.48
CA ALA A 199 20.15 2.57 0.74
C ALA A 199 20.12 4.11 0.80
N HIS A 200 20.62 4.69 1.89
CA HIS A 200 20.73 6.14 1.99
C HIS A 200 21.84 6.71 1.10
N GLU A 201 22.98 6.01 1.01
CA GLU A 201 24.09 6.41 0.15
C GLU A 201 23.70 6.29 -1.33
N TRP A 202 23.03 5.21 -1.75
CA TRP A 202 22.51 5.07 -3.11
C TRP A 202 21.60 6.25 -3.48
N HIS A 203 20.71 6.63 -2.56
CA HIS A 203 19.82 7.78 -2.77
C HIS A 203 20.58 9.11 -2.90
N LEU A 204 21.60 9.35 -2.07
CA LEU A 204 22.41 10.57 -2.13
C LEU A 204 23.25 10.68 -3.39
N LYS A 205 23.74 9.55 -3.90
CA LYS A 205 24.53 9.48 -5.14
C LYS A 205 23.68 9.41 -6.40
N ASP A 206 22.36 9.33 -6.27
CA ASP A 206 21.44 9.10 -7.39
C ASP A 206 21.74 7.82 -8.17
N GLU A 207 22.13 6.77 -7.43
CA GLU A 207 22.47 5.48 -7.99
C GLU A 207 21.22 4.57 -8.01
N LEU A 208 21.12 3.79 -9.08
CA LEU A 208 20.22 2.65 -9.11
C LEU A 208 20.61 1.67 -7.99
N ILE A 209 19.63 0.94 -7.45
CA ILE A 209 19.88 -0.20 -6.57
C ILE A 209 20.89 -1.13 -7.27
N PRO A 210 22.02 -1.50 -6.64
CA PRO A 210 23.06 -2.31 -7.27
C PRO A 210 22.54 -3.62 -7.85
N MET A 211 23.16 -4.12 -8.93
CA MET A 211 22.71 -5.37 -9.56
C MET A 211 22.91 -6.56 -8.63
N GLU A 212 23.91 -6.51 -7.77
CA GLU A 212 24.21 -7.53 -6.76
C GLU A 212 23.02 -7.73 -5.80
N VAL A 213 22.26 -6.68 -5.49
CA VAL A 213 21.03 -6.80 -4.68
C VAL A 213 19.95 -7.54 -5.46
N ILE A 214 19.83 -7.31 -6.77
CA ILE A 214 18.87 -8.02 -7.63
C ILE A 214 19.26 -9.50 -7.73
N GLU A 215 20.54 -9.80 -7.94
CA GLU A 215 21.09 -11.16 -8.01
C GLU A 215 20.86 -11.92 -6.70
N GLU A 216 21.19 -11.33 -5.55
CA GLU A 216 20.94 -11.93 -4.23
C GLU A 216 19.45 -12.21 -3.99
N LEU A 217 18.56 -11.27 -4.35
CA LEU A 217 17.11 -11.48 -4.22
C LEU A 217 16.57 -12.55 -5.19
N ALA A 218 17.21 -12.71 -6.35
CA ALA A 218 16.90 -13.79 -7.29
C ALA A 218 17.30 -15.15 -6.76
N GLU A 219 18.50 -15.27 -6.17
CA GLU A 219 18.95 -16.49 -5.48
C GLU A 219 18.04 -16.85 -4.30
N MET A 220 17.51 -15.85 -3.60
CA MET A 220 16.52 -16.03 -2.53
C MET A 220 15.10 -16.32 -3.03
N GLY A 221 14.86 -16.31 -4.34
CA GLY A 221 13.58 -16.68 -4.94
C GLY A 221 12.50 -15.60 -4.98
N VAL A 222 12.84 -14.34 -4.69
CA VAL A 222 11.86 -13.24 -4.53
C VAL A 222 11.06 -12.98 -5.81
N PHE A 223 11.70 -13.05 -6.97
CA PHE A 223 11.06 -12.75 -8.25
C PHE A 223 10.12 -13.86 -8.73
N GLY A 224 10.25 -15.07 -8.17
CA GLY A 224 9.43 -16.25 -8.44
C GLY A 224 8.52 -16.68 -7.30
N LEU A 225 8.41 -15.87 -6.23
CA LEU A 225 7.85 -16.31 -4.95
C LEU A 225 6.43 -16.89 -5.07
N THR A 226 5.57 -16.25 -5.88
CA THR A 226 4.17 -16.66 -6.10
C THR A 226 3.94 -17.33 -7.46
N ILE A 227 4.99 -17.46 -8.27
CA ILE A 227 4.91 -18.15 -9.56
C ILE A 227 4.77 -19.66 -9.30
N PRO A 228 3.87 -20.39 -10.00
CA PRO A 228 3.74 -21.82 -9.83
C PRO A 228 5.05 -22.59 -10.06
N GLU A 229 5.24 -23.68 -9.32
CA GLU A 229 6.46 -24.52 -9.42
C GLU A 229 6.71 -25.08 -10.83
N GLU A 230 5.64 -25.36 -11.60
CA GLU A 230 5.76 -25.84 -12.98
C GLU A 230 6.45 -24.84 -13.93
N TYR A 231 6.45 -23.56 -13.55
CA TYR A 231 7.16 -22.49 -14.25
C TYR A 231 8.42 -22.04 -13.50
N GLY A 232 8.95 -22.87 -12.59
CA GLY A 232 10.20 -22.61 -11.87
C GLY A 232 10.09 -21.59 -10.73
N GLY A 233 8.87 -21.30 -10.25
CA GLY A 233 8.65 -20.50 -9.04
C GLY A 233 8.52 -21.34 -7.77
N PHE A 234 8.11 -20.71 -6.67
CA PHE A 234 7.96 -21.36 -5.35
C PHE A 234 6.51 -21.65 -4.97
N GLY A 235 5.54 -21.18 -5.75
CA GLY A 235 4.12 -21.43 -5.50
C GLY A 235 3.61 -20.94 -4.14
N LEU A 236 4.29 -19.97 -3.50
CA LEU A 236 3.89 -19.46 -2.20
C LEU A 236 2.69 -18.53 -2.30
N SER A 237 2.04 -18.33 -1.16
CA SER A 237 0.85 -17.50 -1.02
C SER A 237 1.13 -16.02 -1.25
N LYS A 238 0.07 -15.25 -1.55
CA LYS A 238 0.08 -13.80 -1.58
C LYS A 238 0.41 -13.23 -0.21
N ALA A 239 -0.02 -13.87 0.88
CA ALA A 239 0.40 -13.50 2.23
C ALA A 239 1.93 -13.59 2.42
N SER A 240 2.59 -14.62 1.88
CA SER A 240 4.07 -14.71 1.88
C SER A 240 4.69 -13.51 1.17
N MET A 241 4.20 -13.17 -0.02
CA MET A 241 4.71 -12.03 -0.78
C MET A 241 4.45 -10.68 -0.12
N VAL A 242 3.34 -10.53 0.61
CA VAL A 242 3.10 -9.33 1.44
C VAL A 242 4.18 -9.19 2.51
N VAL A 243 4.51 -10.26 3.23
CA VAL A 243 5.54 -10.23 4.28
C VAL A 243 6.91 -9.90 3.71
N VAL A 244 7.29 -10.51 2.58
CA VAL A 244 8.54 -10.18 1.88
C VAL A 244 8.58 -8.70 1.49
N SER A 245 7.51 -8.20 0.88
CA SER A 245 7.42 -6.79 0.44
C SER A 245 7.43 -5.81 1.62
N GLU A 246 6.81 -6.13 2.76
CA GLU A 246 6.89 -5.32 3.98
C GLU A 246 8.34 -5.15 4.44
N GLU A 247 9.07 -6.26 4.64
CA GLU A 247 10.42 -6.22 5.20
C GLU A 247 11.45 -5.60 4.24
N LEU A 248 11.35 -5.87 2.94
CA LEU A 248 12.21 -5.24 1.94
C LEU A 248 11.93 -3.73 1.82
N SER A 249 10.66 -3.32 1.87
CA SER A 249 10.29 -1.89 1.80
C SER A 249 10.65 -1.11 3.05
N ARG A 250 10.68 -1.78 4.21
CA ARG A 250 11.19 -1.22 5.47
C ARG A 250 12.67 -0.86 5.36
N GLY A 251 13.46 -1.63 4.63
CA GLY A 251 14.83 -1.26 4.26
C GLY A 251 14.86 -0.11 3.26
N TYR A 252 14.21 -0.32 2.11
CA TYR A 252 14.02 0.70 1.08
C TYR A 252 12.88 0.30 0.13
N ILE A 253 11.89 1.18 -0.07
CA ILE A 253 10.72 0.94 -0.92
C ILE A 253 11.08 0.48 -2.35
N GLY A 254 12.21 0.95 -2.90
CA GLY A 254 12.68 0.52 -4.21
C GLY A 254 13.01 -0.97 -4.26
N VAL A 255 13.60 -1.51 -3.18
CA VAL A 255 13.96 -2.94 -3.09
C VAL A 255 12.70 -3.80 -2.99
N GLY A 256 11.74 -3.43 -2.14
CA GLY A 256 10.45 -4.14 -2.09
C GLY A 256 9.69 -4.07 -3.41
N SER A 257 9.82 -2.96 -4.14
CA SER A 257 9.16 -2.79 -5.43
C SER A 257 9.74 -3.66 -6.55
N LEU A 258 10.99 -4.13 -6.47
CA LEU A 258 11.58 -5.06 -7.45
C LEU A 258 10.77 -6.36 -7.54
N GLY A 259 10.49 -6.98 -6.39
CA GLY A 259 9.68 -8.20 -6.30
C GLY A 259 8.25 -7.97 -6.80
N THR A 260 7.62 -6.85 -6.41
CA THR A 260 6.27 -6.51 -6.87
C THR A 260 6.18 -6.42 -8.41
N ARG A 261 7.21 -5.90 -9.10
CA ARG A 261 7.17 -5.82 -10.57
C ARG A 261 7.12 -7.20 -11.22
N SER A 262 7.94 -8.14 -10.72
CA SER A 262 7.90 -9.51 -11.21
C SER A 262 6.57 -10.20 -10.89
N GLU A 263 6.08 -10.06 -9.66
CA GLU A 263 4.80 -10.65 -9.24
C GLU A 263 3.64 -10.21 -10.15
N ILE A 264 3.51 -8.90 -10.39
CA ILE A 264 2.39 -8.37 -11.18
C ILE A 264 2.53 -8.72 -12.66
N ALA A 265 3.76 -8.72 -13.21
CA ALA A 265 3.99 -9.16 -14.58
C ALA A 265 3.70 -10.66 -14.77
N ALA A 266 4.10 -11.49 -13.79
CA ALA A 266 3.82 -12.91 -13.80
C ALA A 266 2.32 -13.20 -13.68
N GLU A 267 1.60 -12.52 -12.79
CA GLU A 267 0.15 -12.66 -12.66
C GLU A 267 -0.59 -12.25 -13.95
N LEU A 268 -0.15 -11.16 -14.59
CA LEU A 268 -0.68 -10.74 -15.89
C LEU A 268 -0.55 -11.84 -16.96
N ILE A 269 0.60 -12.52 -17.00
CA ILE A 269 0.87 -13.60 -17.96
C ILE A 269 0.14 -14.89 -17.59
N LEU A 270 0.06 -15.24 -16.30
CA LEU A 270 -0.69 -16.39 -15.81
C LEU A 270 -2.18 -16.29 -16.17
N CYS A 271 -2.77 -15.10 -15.97
CA CYS A 271 -4.19 -14.87 -16.22
C CYS A 271 -4.51 -14.65 -17.71
N GLY A 272 -3.64 -13.94 -18.44
CA GLY A 272 -3.93 -13.44 -19.78
C GLY A 272 -3.15 -14.08 -20.92
N GLY A 273 -2.08 -14.83 -20.63
CA GLY A 273 -1.16 -15.36 -21.63
C GLY A 273 -1.58 -16.72 -22.20
N THR A 274 -1.06 -17.02 -23.40
CA THR A 274 -1.14 -18.38 -23.97
C THR A 274 -0.21 -19.34 -23.23
N GLU A 275 -0.37 -20.65 -23.41
CA GLU A 275 0.52 -21.63 -22.77
C GLU A 275 1.98 -21.48 -23.24
N GLU A 276 2.20 -21.13 -24.50
CA GLU A 276 3.54 -20.83 -25.04
C GLU A 276 4.14 -19.58 -24.40
N GLN A 277 3.32 -18.54 -24.19
CA GLN A 277 3.75 -17.33 -23.48
C GLN A 277 4.12 -17.65 -22.04
N LYS A 278 3.28 -18.38 -21.30
CA LYS A 278 3.56 -18.80 -19.92
C LYS A 278 4.86 -19.59 -19.84
N ALA A 279 5.03 -20.60 -20.69
CA ALA A 279 6.21 -21.45 -20.73
C ALA A 279 7.50 -20.70 -21.09
N ASN A 280 7.42 -19.66 -21.94
CA ASN A 280 8.59 -18.85 -22.31
C ASN A 280 8.96 -17.80 -21.24
N TRP A 281 7.95 -17.13 -20.66
CA TRP A 281 8.17 -15.92 -19.87
C TRP A 281 8.29 -16.18 -18.37
N LEU A 282 7.42 -17.01 -17.81
CA LEU A 282 7.33 -17.18 -16.36
C LEU A 282 8.62 -17.75 -15.73
N PRO A 283 9.31 -18.74 -16.34
CA PRO A 283 10.59 -19.21 -15.80
C PRO A 283 11.68 -18.14 -15.75
N LYS A 284 11.73 -17.26 -16.76
CA LYS A 284 12.72 -16.18 -16.86
C LYS A 284 12.43 -15.02 -15.90
N LEU A 285 11.15 -14.78 -15.62
CA LEU A 285 10.74 -13.85 -14.57
C LEU A 285 11.07 -14.41 -13.19
N SER A 286 10.80 -15.72 -12.98
CA SER A 286 11.07 -16.40 -11.71
C SER A 286 12.54 -16.34 -11.31
N SER A 287 13.44 -16.60 -12.26
CA SER A 287 14.90 -16.56 -12.06
C SER A 287 15.50 -15.16 -12.07
N ALA A 288 14.72 -14.13 -12.35
CA ALA A 288 15.15 -12.76 -12.62
C ALA A 288 16.15 -12.60 -13.81
N GLU A 289 16.27 -13.61 -14.69
CA GLU A 289 16.98 -13.47 -15.97
C GLU A 289 16.35 -12.35 -16.82
N ILE A 290 15.03 -12.21 -16.71
CA ILE A 290 14.26 -11.12 -17.32
C ILE A 290 13.64 -10.28 -16.22
N LEU A 291 13.95 -8.98 -16.25
CA LEU A 291 13.34 -7.97 -15.39
C LEU A 291 12.20 -7.26 -16.13
N PRO A 292 10.96 -7.24 -15.59
CA PRO A 292 9.83 -6.57 -16.22
C PRO A 292 9.61 -5.14 -15.68
N THR A 293 8.96 -4.29 -16.49
CA THR A 293 8.29 -3.08 -15.99
C THR A 293 6.98 -2.81 -16.70
N ALA A 294 6.10 -2.06 -16.04
CA ALA A 294 4.81 -1.64 -16.57
C ALA A 294 4.93 -0.36 -17.38
N VAL A 295 4.35 -0.33 -18.58
CA VAL A 295 4.43 0.80 -19.51
C VAL A 295 3.03 1.26 -19.93
N PHE A 296 2.39 2.00 -19.03
CA PHE A 296 0.98 2.37 -19.12
C PHE A 296 0.78 3.89 -19.28
N THR A 297 1.28 4.67 -18.33
CA THR A 297 1.04 6.12 -18.21
C THR A 297 1.63 6.91 -19.37
N GLU A 298 0.88 7.91 -19.83
CA GLU A 298 1.28 8.86 -20.88
C GLU A 298 1.32 10.28 -20.30
N PRO A 299 2.04 11.23 -20.94
CA PRO A 299 2.14 12.60 -20.43
C PRO A 299 0.79 13.29 -20.14
N ASN A 300 -0.26 12.90 -20.86
CA ASN A 300 -1.61 13.45 -20.70
C ASN A 300 -2.65 12.41 -20.22
N THR A 301 -2.23 11.19 -19.88
CA THR A 301 -3.14 10.08 -19.54
C THR A 301 -2.56 9.23 -18.41
N GLY A 302 -3.10 9.38 -17.19
CA GLY A 302 -2.74 8.57 -16.02
C GLY A 302 -3.96 7.88 -15.41
N SER A 303 -4.72 8.60 -14.60
CA SER A 303 -5.93 8.07 -13.93
C SER A 303 -6.99 7.51 -14.89
N ASP A 304 -7.15 8.12 -16.07
CA ASP A 304 -8.05 7.64 -17.13
C ASP A 304 -7.30 6.78 -18.17
N LEU A 305 -6.69 5.69 -17.70
CA LEU A 305 -5.83 4.83 -18.52
C LEU A 305 -6.54 4.26 -19.77
N GLY A 306 -7.87 4.14 -19.74
CA GLY A 306 -8.66 3.68 -20.89
C GLY A 306 -8.56 4.60 -22.12
N SER A 307 -8.23 5.88 -21.91
CA SER A 307 -8.17 6.90 -22.96
C SER A 307 -6.77 7.09 -23.55
N LEU A 308 -5.84 6.16 -23.29
CA LEU A 308 -4.46 6.25 -23.78
C LEU A 308 -4.38 6.29 -25.32
N ARG A 309 -3.30 6.89 -25.84
CA ARG A 309 -3.15 7.26 -27.25
C ARG A 309 -2.01 6.56 -27.97
N THR A 310 -1.04 6.01 -27.24
CA THR A 310 0.01 5.16 -27.82
C THR A 310 -0.66 4.05 -28.64
N ARG A 311 -0.31 3.94 -29.91
CA ARG A 311 -0.95 3.03 -30.87
C ARG A 311 -0.02 1.90 -31.27
N ALA A 312 -0.58 0.75 -31.58
CA ALA A 312 0.11 -0.38 -32.19
C ALA A 312 -0.56 -0.69 -33.53
N VAL A 313 0.22 -0.67 -34.62
CA VAL A 313 -0.26 -0.93 -35.99
C VAL A 313 0.40 -2.20 -36.50
N LYS A 314 -0.39 -3.14 -37.01
CA LYS A 314 0.15 -4.35 -37.65
C LYS A 314 0.93 -4.00 -38.92
N ASP A 315 2.09 -4.62 -39.10
CA ASP A 315 2.85 -4.57 -40.33
C ASP A 315 2.51 -5.74 -41.28
N GLU A 316 3.21 -5.80 -42.42
CA GLU A 316 2.97 -6.80 -43.47
C GLU A 316 3.27 -8.24 -43.02
N ASN A 317 4.11 -8.42 -41.99
CA ASN A 317 4.49 -9.73 -41.46
C ASN A 317 3.58 -10.19 -40.31
N GLY A 318 2.62 -9.35 -39.89
CA GLY A 318 1.72 -9.62 -38.77
C GLY A 318 2.25 -9.15 -37.42
N ASP A 319 3.49 -8.65 -37.37
CA ASP A 319 4.09 -8.01 -36.19
C ASP A 319 3.53 -6.59 -36.01
N TYR A 320 3.88 -5.92 -34.91
CA TYR A 320 3.36 -4.60 -34.55
C TYR A 320 4.44 -3.53 -34.56
N LYS A 321 4.05 -2.35 -35.03
CA LYS A 321 4.80 -1.10 -34.90
C LYS A 321 4.08 -0.18 -33.92
N ILE A 322 4.74 0.10 -32.79
CA ILE A 322 4.21 0.92 -31.71
C ILE A 322 4.71 2.36 -31.88
N THR A 323 3.83 3.33 -31.71
CA THR A 323 4.19 4.75 -31.73
C THR A 323 3.40 5.53 -30.70
N GLY A 324 4.11 6.30 -29.87
CA GLY A 324 3.52 7.11 -28.81
C GLY A 324 4.54 7.49 -27.75
N ASN A 325 4.06 8.15 -26.70
CA ASN A 325 4.89 8.61 -25.59
C ASN A 325 4.37 8.03 -24.28
N LYS A 326 5.28 7.55 -23.44
CA LYS A 326 5.01 7.06 -22.09
C LYS A 326 5.88 7.81 -21.09
N THR A 327 5.45 7.92 -19.84
CA THR A 327 6.18 8.64 -18.79
C THR A 327 5.92 8.02 -17.43
N TRP A 328 6.73 8.38 -16.43
CA TRP A 328 6.70 7.79 -15.09
C TRP A 328 6.94 6.27 -15.13
N ILE A 329 7.79 5.81 -16.04
CA ILE A 329 8.09 4.39 -16.19
C ILE A 329 9.26 4.03 -15.28
N THR A 330 8.95 3.36 -14.17
CA THR A 330 9.93 2.87 -13.21
C THR A 330 10.88 1.85 -13.87
N HIS A 331 12.18 1.91 -13.58
CA HIS A 331 13.17 0.88 -13.96
C HIS A 331 13.37 0.67 -15.46
N ALA A 332 12.93 1.62 -16.31
CA ALA A 332 12.93 1.45 -17.76
C ALA A 332 14.32 1.15 -18.35
N ALA A 333 15.40 1.66 -17.75
CA ALA A 333 16.75 1.40 -18.23
C ALA A 333 17.12 -0.10 -18.20
N ARG A 334 16.96 -0.78 -17.04
CA ARG A 334 17.54 -2.12 -16.82
C ARG A 334 16.62 -3.30 -17.18
N THR A 335 15.41 -3.02 -17.64
CA THR A 335 14.41 -4.06 -17.92
C THR A 335 14.58 -4.71 -19.29
N HIS A 336 14.09 -5.94 -19.40
CA HIS A 336 14.20 -6.77 -20.60
C HIS A 336 12.85 -6.86 -21.33
N VAL A 337 11.76 -6.71 -20.59
CA VAL A 337 10.40 -6.74 -21.12
C VAL A 337 9.55 -5.63 -20.51
N MET A 338 8.74 -5.00 -21.34
CA MET A 338 7.76 -4.02 -20.95
C MET A 338 6.37 -4.64 -21.10
N THR A 339 5.58 -4.66 -20.02
CA THR A 339 4.14 -4.91 -20.15
C THR A 339 3.50 -3.60 -20.65
N LEU A 340 3.36 -3.49 -21.96
CA LEU A 340 3.05 -2.24 -22.65
C LEU A 340 1.60 -2.25 -23.13
N LEU A 341 0.82 -1.27 -22.66
CA LEU A 341 -0.58 -1.11 -23.08
C LEU A 341 -0.69 -0.07 -24.20
N ALA A 342 -1.21 -0.49 -25.35
CA ALA A 342 -1.36 0.33 -26.54
C ALA A 342 -2.72 0.11 -27.23
N ARG A 343 -3.18 1.12 -27.97
CA ARG A 343 -4.41 1.07 -28.74
C ARG A 343 -4.18 0.35 -30.08
N THR A 344 -4.92 -0.74 -30.29
CA THR A 344 -4.91 -1.51 -31.54
C THR A 344 -6.12 -1.21 -32.42
N ASP A 345 -7.24 -0.80 -31.82
CA ASP A 345 -8.41 -0.32 -32.56
C ASP A 345 -8.38 1.22 -32.67
N PRO A 346 -8.05 1.79 -33.86
CA PRO A 346 -7.93 3.23 -34.04
C PRO A 346 -9.27 3.98 -33.96
N ASP A 347 -10.40 3.27 -34.11
CA ASP A 347 -11.75 3.87 -34.11
C ASP A 347 -12.31 4.02 -32.68
N THR A 348 -11.54 3.63 -31.67
CA THR A 348 -11.93 3.70 -30.26
C THR A 348 -11.18 4.79 -29.52
N THR A 349 -11.83 5.35 -28.49
CA THR A 349 -11.23 6.32 -27.57
C THR A 349 -11.26 5.85 -26.12
N ASP A 350 -11.68 4.61 -25.87
CA ASP A 350 -11.84 4.05 -24.53
C ASP A 350 -11.07 2.73 -24.38
N HIS A 351 -11.23 2.10 -23.21
CA HIS A 351 -10.52 0.88 -22.81
C HIS A 351 -10.76 -0.33 -23.73
N ARG A 352 -11.82 -0.33 -24.55
CA ARG A 352 -12.21 -1.48 -25.38
C ARG A 352 -11.28 -1.69 -26.57
N GLY A 353 -10.52 -0.69 -26.99
CA GLY A 353 -9.57 -0.83 -28.10
C GLY A 353 -8.12 -1.06 -27.69
N LEU A 354 -7.89 -1.43 -26.42
CA LEU A 354 -6.55 -1.55 -25.86
C LEU A 354 -6.07 -3.01 -25.85
N SER A 355 -4.82 -3.21 -26.24
CA SER A 355 -4.11 -4.48 -26.23
C SER A 355 -2.87 -4.41 -25.35
N MET A 356 -2.55 -5.53 -24.69
CA MET A 356 -1.36 -5.67 -23.85
C MET A 356 -0.26 -6.41 -24.61
N PHE A 357 0.94 -5.88 -24.57
CA PHE A 357 2.11 -6.46 -25.24
C PHE A 357 3.19 -6.81 -24.22
N LEU A 358 3.85 -7.95 -24.44
CA LEU A 358 5.10 -8.34 -23.79
C LEU A 358 6.26 -7.79 -24.65
N ALA A 359 6.46 -6.47 -24.59
CA ALA A 359 7.37 -5.74 -25.46
C ALA A 359 8.83 -5.93 -25.03
N GLU A 360 9.52 -6.87 -25.68
CA GLU A 360 10.96 -7.12 -25.54
C GLU A 360 11.79 -5.90 -25.89
N LYS A 361 12.80 -5.62 -25.07
CA LYS A 361 13.82 -4.62 -25.37
C LYS A 361 15.18 -5.05 -24.84
N THR A 362 16.22 -4.42 -25.36
CA THR A 362 17.57 -4.55 -24.83
C THR A 362 17.73 -3.60 -23.62
N PRO A 363 18.23 -4.09 -22.47
CA PRO A 363 18.60 -3.22 -21.36
C PRO A 363 19.60 -2.14 -21.76
N ALA A 364 19.50 -1.00 -21.09
CA ALA A 364 20.38 0.14 -21.24
C ALA A 364 21.83 -0.19 -20.84
N THR A 365 22.78 0.51 -21.46
CA THR A 365 24.14 0.69 -20.93
C THR A 365 24.39 2.19 -20.69
N ASP A 366 25.43 2.53 -19.92
CA ASP A 366 25.80 3.94 -19.68
C ASP A 366 26.07 4.69 -21.00
N GLU A 367 26.56 3.99 -22.02
CA GLU A 367 26.85 4.53 -23.35
C GLU A 367 25.60 4.65 -24.23
N HIS A 368 24.61 3.78 -24.01
CA HIS A 368 23.39 3.69 -24.81
C HIS A 368 22.18 3.46 -23.89
N PRO A 369 21.53 4.53 -23.40
CA PRO A 369 20.48 4.42 -22.38
C PRO A 369 19.20 3.73 -22.88
N PHE A 370 18.95 3.73 -24.20
CA PHE A 370 17.83 3.02 -24.84
C PHE A 370 18.27 2.53 -26.22
N PRO A 371 18.96 1.38 -26.32
CA PRO A 371 19.62 0.95 -27.56
C PRO A 371 18.68 0.28 -28.58
N THR A 372 17.47 -0.10 -28.18
CA THR A 372 16.52 -0.78 -29.07
C THR A 372 15.95 0.18 -30.10
N GLU A 373 15.99 -0.21 -31.38
CA GLU A 373 15.48 0.61 -32.49
C GLU A 373 14.00 0.99 -32.29
N GLY A 374 13.69 2.25 -32.60
CA GLY A 374 12.35 2.81 -32.43
C GLY A 374 11.98 3.15 -30.98
N MET A 375 12.91 3.02 -30.03
CA MET A 375 12.73 3.43 -28.63
C MET A 375 13.75 4.51 -28.25
N THR A 376 13.28 5.53 -27.54
CA THR A 376 14.10 6.59 -26.95
C THR A 376 13.61 6.88 -25.54
N GLY A 377 14.40 7.56 -24.73
CA GLY A 377 13.96 7.97 -23.40
C GLY A 377 15.00 8.79 -22.64
N GLY A 378 14.59 9.25 -21.47
CA GLY A 378 15.43 10.01 -20.54
C GLY A 378 14.92 9.86 -19.11
N GLU A 379 15.85 9.94 -18.15
CA GLU A 379 15.50 9.96 -16.73
C GLU A 379 14.73 11.24 -16.37
N ILE A 380 13.75 11.09 -15.49
CA ILE A 380 13.04 12.18 -14.82
C ILE A 380 13.73 12.44 -13.48
N GLU A 381 14.16 13.67 -13.23
CA GLU A 381 14.64 14.05 -11.90
C GLU A 381 13.48 14.06 -10.89
N VAL A 382 13.56 13.21 -9.86
CA VAL A 382 12.49 13.01 -8.88
C VAL A 382 12.93 13.34 -7.45
N LEU A 383 11.96 13.80 -6.64
CA LEU A 383 12.19 14.15 -5.25
C LEU A 383 12.53 12.93 -4.36
N GLY A 384 11.96 11.76 -4.65
CA GLY A 384 12.12 10.51 -3.90
C GLY A 384 12.04 9.29 -4.80
N TYR A 385 12.06 8.07 -4.26
CA TYR A 385 11.93 6.82 -5.04
C TYR A 385 12.95 6.62 -6.18
N ARG A 386 14.22 6.97 -5.94
CA ARG A 386 15.25 6.99 -6.99
C ARG A 386 15.90 5.66 -7.33
N GLY A 387 15.62 4.61 -6.55
CA GLY A 387 16.37 3.34 -6.58
C GLY A 387 16.18 2.53 -7.86
N MET A 388 15.12 2.79 -8.61
CA MET A 388 14.91 2.24 -9.93
C MET A 388 14.84 3.31 -11.02
N LYS A 389 14.77 4.59 -10.62
CA LYS A 389 14.55 5.77 -11.45
C LYS A 389 13.25 5.70 -12.25
N GLU A 390 12.80 6.86 -12.71
CA GLU A 390 11.59 7.04 -13.51
C GLU A 390 12.00 7.64 -14.85
N TYR A 391 11.35 7.20 -15.93
CA TYR A 391 11.74 7.58 -17.27
C TYR A 391 10.56 8.07 -18.10
N GLU A 392 10.85 9.05 -18.97
CA GLU A 392 10.08 9.32 -20.17
C GLU A 392 10.55 8.40 -21.29
N LEU A 393 9.62 7.83 -22.05
CA LEU A 393 9.91 6.93 -23.16
C LEU A 393 9.16 7.39 -24.41
N GLY A 394 9.88 7.52 -25.52
CA GLY A 394 9.33 7.79 -26.84
C GLY A 394 9.43 6.54 -27.72
N PHE A 395 8.32 6.16 -28.34
CA PHE A 395 8.26 5.07 -29.32
C PHE A 395 7.96 5.65 -30.70
N ASP A 396 8.81 5.36 -31.66
CA ASP A 396 8.63 5.68 -33.08
C ASP A 396 8.85 4.41 -33.91
N ASN A 397 7.76 3.80 -34.35
CA ASN A 397 7.75 2.51 -35.04
C ASN A 397 8.51 1.39 -34.29
N PHE A 398 8.46 1.40 -32.95
CA PHE A 398 9.04 0.36 -32.11
C PHE A 398 8.43 -1.00 -32.44
N HIS A 399 9.28 -1.98 -32.72
CA HIS A 399 8.85 -3.28 -33.21
C HIS A 399 8.50 -4.25 -32.07
N VAL A 400 7.34 -4.89 -32.15
CA VAL A 400 6.92 -5.96 -31.25
C VAL A 400 6.37 -7.13 -32.05
N LYS A 401 6.87 -8.34 -31.81
CA LYS A 401 6.41 -9.54 -32.51
C LYS A 401 4.93 -9.85 -32.24
N GLN A 402 4.26 -10.48 -33.20
CA GLN A 402 2.87 -10.94 -33.06
C GLN A 402 2.69 -11.88 -31.85
N GLU A 403 3.64 -12.79 -31.64
CA GLU A 403 3.64 -13.76 -30.53
C GLU A 403 3.69 -13.10 -29.14
N ASN A 404 4.05 -11.82 -29.07
CA ASN A 404 4.12 -11.03 -27.85
C ASN A 404 2.87 -10.18 -27.59
N LEU A 405 1.83 -10.26 -28.43
CA LEU A 405 0.48 -9.82 -28.06
C LEU A 405 -0.06 -10.78 -26.99
N LEU A 406 -0.26 -10.30 -25.77
CA LEU A 406 -0.67 -11.13 -24.65
C LEU A 406 -2.01 -11.84 -24.93
N GLY A 407 -2.00 -13.16 -24.90
CA GLY A 407 -3.19 -13.99 -25.18
C GLY A 407 -3.57 -14.10 -26.65
N GLY A 408 -2.84 -13.44 -27.57
CA GLY A 408 -3.02 -13.57 -29.02
C GLY A 408 -4.26 -12.90 -29.61
N GLU A 409 -5.12 -12.27 -28.80
CA GLU A 409 -6.32 -11.55 -29.24
C GLU A 409 -6.20 -10.05 -28.93
N GLU A 410 -6.40 -9.21 -29.94
CA GLU A 410 -6.42 -7.75 -29.76
C GLU A 410 -7.58 -7.32 -28.84
N ASN A 411 -7.49 -6.11 -28.31
CA ASN A 411 -8.57 -5.44 -27.59
C ASN A 411 -8.93 -6.08 -26.23
N LYS A 412 -8.06 -6.95 -25.69
CA LYS A 412 -8.22 -7.56 -24.36
C LYS A 412 -7.35 -6.95 -23.26
N GLY A 413 -6.45 -6.04 -23.61
CA GLY A 413 -5.38 -5.57 -22.74
C GLY A 413 -5.87 -4.96 -21.43
N PHE A 414 -6.93 -4.15 -21.47
CA PHE A 414 -7.47 -3.55 -20.26
C PHE A 414 -8.13 -4.57 -19.33
N LYS A 415 -8.82 -5.57 -19.89
CA LYS A 415 -9.44 -6.65 -19.11
C LYS A 415 -8.36 -7.52 -18.45
N GLN A 416 -7.31 -7.88 -19.19
CA GLN A 416 -6.16 -8.62 -18.65
C GLN A 416 -5.48 -7.84 -17.52
N LEU A 417 -5.30 -6.52 -17.69
CA LEU A 417 -4.74 -5.66 -16.64
C LEU A 417 -5.61 -5.60 -15.38
N MET A 418 -6.94 -5.60 -15.52
CA MET A 418 -7.84 -5.57 -14.36
C MET A 418 -7.69 -6.77 -13.43
N GLU A 419 -7.31 -7.94 -13.94
CA GLU A 419 -7.12 -9.16 -13.14
C GLU A 419 -5.98 -9.00 -12.12
N THR A 420 -5.02 -8.10 -12.37
CA THR A 420 -3.86 -7.87 -11.48
C THR A 420 -4.10 -6.79 -10.42
N PHE A 421 -5.22 -6.04 -10.50
CA PHE A 421 -5.44 -4.90 -9.62
C PHE A 421 -5.57 -5.27 -8.14
N GLU A 422 -6.10 -6.46 -7.83
CA GLU A 422 -6.16 -6.96 -6.45
C GLU A 422 -4.75 -7.09 -5.88
N SER A 423 -3.88 -7.85 -6.54
CA SER A 423 -2.49 -8.05 -6.13
C SER A 423 -1.69 -6.75 -6.13
N ALA A 424 -1.88 -5.87 -7.12
CA ALA A 424 -1.20 -4.57 -7.16
C ALA A 424 -1.55 -3.70 -5.94
N ARG A 425 -2.83 -3.67 -5.55
CA ARG A 425 -3.30 -2.92 -4.37
C ARG A 425 -2.78 -3.52 -3.06
N ILE A 426 -2.82 -4.86 -2.93
CA ILE A 426 -2.26 -5.58 -1.79
C ILE A 426 -0.77 -5.25 -1.62
N GLN A 427 0.00 -5.31 -2.71
CA GLN A 427 1.42 -5.02 -2.71
C GLN A 427 1.74 -3.54 -2.46
N THR A 428 0.90 -2.60 -2.91
CA THR A 428 1.04 -1.20 -2.51
C THR A 428 0.82 -1.02 -1.01
N ALA A 429 -0.17 -1.70 -0.42
CA ALA A 429 -0.40 -1.65 1.02
C ALA A 429 0.77 -2.25 1.81
N ALA A 430 1.32 -3.38 1.38
CA ALA A 430 2.51 -4.01 1.96
C ALA A 430 3.73 -3.05 1.94
N ARG A 431 4.00 -2.43 0.78
CA ARG A 431 5.09 -1.43 0.66
C ARG A 431 4.86 -0.24 1.58
N ALA A 432 3.62 0.23 1.70
CA ALA A 432 3.27 1.32 2.60
C ALA A 432 3.51 0.97 4.07
N ILE A 433 3.15 -0.24 4.50
CA ILE A 433 3.40 -0.73 5.86
C ILE A 433 4.90 -0.80 6.15
N GLY A 434 5.71 -1.33 5.22
CA GLY A 434 7.17 -1.36 5.37
C GLY A 434 7.76 0.05 5.54
N VAL A 435 7.35 1.01 4.70
CA VAL A 435 7.80 2.41 4.80
C VAL A 435 7.35 3.05 6.12
N ALA A 436 6.12 2.81 6.55
CA ALA A 436 5.61 3.31 7.82
C ALA A 436 6.39 2.74 9.02
N GLN A 437 6.73 1.45 8.97
CA GLN A 437 7.54 0.79 9.98
C GLN A 437 8.96 1.36 10.02
N SER A 438 9.57 1.62 8.86
CA SER A 438 10.88 2.29 8.76
C SER A 438 10.86 3.68 9.42
N ALA A 439 9.82 4.47 9.14
CA ALA A 439 9.63 5.78 9.76
C ALA A 439 9.51 5.69 11.29
N LEU A 440 8.77 4.69 11.80
CA LEU A 440 8.63 4.43 13.22
C LEU A 440 9.98 4.06 13.86
N ASP A 441 10.73 3.13 13.26
CA ASP A 441 12.01 2.66 13.80
C ASP A 441 13.03 3.81 13.92
N ILE A 442 13.18 4.59 12.84
CA ILE A 442 14.09 5.73 12.78
C ILE A 442 13.68 6.81 13.79
N ALA A 443 12.38 7.10 13.91
CA ALA A 443 11.86 8.07 14.85
C ALA A 443 12.01 7.62 16.31
N MET A 444 11.78 6.34 16.59
CA MET A 444 11.93 5.74 17.91
C MET A 444 13.39 5.83 18.38
N GLN A 445 14.32 5.41 17.52
CA GLN A 445 15.75 5.50 17.80
C GLN A 445 16.17 6.94 18.13
N TYR A 446 15.81 7.90 17.27
CA TYR A 446 16.14 9.31 17.50
C TYR A 446 15.51 9.85 18.78
N ALA A 447 14.27 9.45 19.09
CA ALA A 447 13.58 9.88 20.30
C ALA A 447 14.23 9.37 21.59
N GLN A 448 14.82 8.18 21.57
CA GLN A 448 15.54 7.59 22.69
C GLN A 448 16.92 8.24 22.90
N GLU A 449 17.65 8.47 21.81
CA GLU A 449 19.03 8.98 21.84
C GLU A 449 19.10 10.49 22.07
N ARG A 450 18.21 11.27 21.44
CA ARG A 450 18.26 12.74 21.47
C ARG A 450 17.78 13.26 22.83
N LYS A 451 18.60 14.10 23.47
CA LYS A 451 18.27 14.76 24.73
C LYS A 451 17.94 16.24 24.54
N GLN A 452 16.86 16.70 25.18
CA GLN A 452 16.51 18.11 25.29
C GLN A 452 15.80 18.37 26.63
N PHE A 453 15.99 19.56 27.20
CA PHE A 453 15.50 19.90 28.53
C PHE A 453 15.86 18.84 29.60
N GLY A 454 17.07 18.27 29.50
CA GLY A 454 17.62 17.32 30.49
C GLY A 454 17.16 15.86 30.39
N LYS A 455 16.34 15.47 29.40
CA LYS A 455 15.88 14.07 29.21
C LYS A 455 15.74 13.68 27.74
N SER A 456 15.64 12.39 27.45
CA SER A 456 15.39 11.90 26.09
C SER A 456 14.04 12.38 25.56
N LEU A 457 13.95 12.64 24.25
CA LEU A 457 12.74 13.17 23.61
C LEU A 457 11.51 12.26 23.81
N ILE A 458 11.71 10.95 23.84
CA ILE A 458 10.63 9.97 24.06
C ILE A 458 9.85 10.21 25.37
N ASN A 459 10.48 10.84 26.37
CA ASN A 459 9.87 11.18 27.65
C ASN A 459 8.95 12.42 27.61
N PHE A 460 8.68 13.00 26.44
CA PHE A 460 7.68 14.04 26.24
C PHE A 460 6.44 13.45 25.54
N PRO A 461 5.23 13.61 26.11
CA PRO A 461 4.00 13.02 25.55
C PRO A 461 3.68 13.39 24.09
N ARG A 462 4.20 14.53 23.59
CA ARG A 462 4.03 14.93 22.18
C ARG A 462 4.94 14.16 21.21
N VAL A 463 5.97 13.48 21.73
CA VAL A 463 6.87 12.59 20.98
C VAL A 463 6.38 11.15 21.14
N SER A 464 6.26 10.64 22.37
CA SER A 464 5.74 9.29 22.60
C SER A 464 4.32 9.10 22.05
N GLY A 465 3.45 10.11 22.13
CA GLY A 465 2.13 10.05 21.53
C GLY A 465 2.14 9.85 20.00
N LYS A 466 3.14 10.36 19.28
CA LYS A 466 3.30 10.12 17.84
C LYS A 466 3.71 8.66 17.59
N LEU A 467 4.72 8.19 18.32
CA LEU A 467 5.23 6.82 18.21
C LEU A 467 4.13 5.78 18.52
N ALA A 468 3.33 6.03 19.56
CA ALA A 468 2.17 5.21 19.89
C ALA A 468 1.17 5.11 18.72
N MET A 469 0.80 6.25 18.13
CA MET A 469 -0.16 6.25 17.03
C MET A 469 0.41 5.64 15.75
N MET A 470 1.70 5.80 15.47
CA MET A 470 2.36 5.08 14.38
C MET A 470 2.20 3.56 14.57
N ALA A 471 2.55 3.02 15.73
CA ALA A 471 2.44 1.59 16.00
C ALA A 471 0.99 1.07 15.85
N VAL A 472 0.02 1.82 16.38
CA VAL A 472 -1.41 1.51 16.28
C VAL A 472 -1.88 1.48 14.84
N GLU A 473 -1.66 2.55 14.08
CA GLU A 473 -2.17 2.65 12.70
C GLU A 473 -1.46 1.69 11.75
N ILE A 474 -0.16 1.43 11.97
CA ILE A 474 0.58 0.40 11.23
C ILE A 474 -0.06 -0.97 11.45
N MET A 475 -0.40 -1.33 12.69
CA MET A 475 -1.07 -2.60 12.97
C MET A 475 -2.45 -2.68 12.30
N ILE A 476 -3.24 -1.60 12.35
CA ILE A 476 -4.55 -1.55 11.68
C ILE A 476 -4.42 -1.77 10.16
N ALA A 477 -3.50 -1.04 9.51
CA ALA A 477 -3.25 -1.17 8.08
C ALA A 477 -2.74 -2.58 7.72
N ARG A 478 -1.90 -3.16 8.58
CA ARG A 478 -1.37 -4.51 8.43
C ARG A 478 -2.46 -5.58 8.49
N GLN A 479 -3.34 -5.53 9.49
CA GLN A 479 -4.45 -6.50 9.58
C GLN A 479 -5.41 -6.40 8.40
N LEU A 480 -5.68 -5.18 7.90
CA LEU A 480 -6.51 -5.01 6.70
C LEU A 480 -5.82 -5.56 5.42
N THR A 481 -4.50 -5.40 5.32
CA THR A 481 -3.69 -5.94 4.20
C THR A 481 -3.64 -7.46 4.24
N TYR A 482 -3.38 -8.06 5.40
CA TYR A 482 -3.37 -9.51 5.57
C TYR A 482 -4.71 -10.14 5.28
N PHE A 483 -5.81 -9.49 5.68
CA PHE A 483 -7.15 -9.92 5.30
C PHE A 483 -7.33 -9.94 3.77
N SER A 484 -6.94 -8.88 3.07
CA SER A 484 -7.06 -8.86 1.60
C SER A 484 -6.20 -9.91 0.89
N ALA A 485 -5.01 -10.22 1.43
CA ALA A 485 -4.15 -11.30 0.94
C ALA A 485 -4.79 -12.67 1.20
N TRP A 486 -5.34 -12.89 2.40
CA TRP A 486 -6.04 -14.12 2.74
C TRP A 486 -7.23 -14.38 1.80
N GLU A 487 -8.06 -13.37 1.53
CA GLU A 487 -9.17 -13.50 0.56
C GLU A 487 -8.64 -13.88 -0.83
N LYS A 488 -7.54 -13.25 -1.28
CA LYS A 488 -6.92 -13.55 -2.58
C LYS A 488 -6.39 -14.98 -2.65
N ASP A 489 -5.73 -15.46 -1.60
CA ASP A 489 -5.19 -16.83 -1.50
C ASP A 489 -6.30 -17.89 -1.56
N HIS A 490 -7.53 -17.55 -1.13
CA HIS A 490 -8.70 -18.42 -1.21
C HIS A 490 -9.51 -18.24 -2.51
N GLY A 491 -9.00 -17.45 -3.47
CA GLY A 491 -9.66 -17.19 -4.74
C GLY A 491 -10.95 -16.37 -4.61
N HIS A 492 -11.16 -15.73 -3.46
CA HIS A 492 -12.27 -14.81 -3.29
C HIS A 492 -11.93 -13.47 -3.94
N ARG A 493 -12.95 -12.82 -4.51
CA ARG A 493 -12.82 -11.46 -5.01
C ARG A 493 -12.58 -10.52 -3.84
N CYS A 494 -11.47 -9.78 -3.87
CA CYS A 494 -11.03 -8.91 -2.76
C CYS A 494 -10.70 -7.48 -3.21
N ASP A 495 -11.28 -7.05 -4.34
CA ASP A 495 -11.01 -5.73 -4.94
C ASP A 495 -11.35 -4.54 -4.05
N LEU A 496 -12.36 -4.69 -3.17
CA LEU A 496 -12.74 -3.70 -2.16
C LEU A 496 -11.73 -3.66 -1.02
N GLU A 497 -11.45 -4.80 -0.42
CA GLU A 497 -10.59 -4.99 0.74
C GLU A 497 -9.16 -4.53 0.43
N ALA A 498 -8.61 -4.97 -0.69
CA ALA A 498 -7.30 -4.54 -1.17
C ALA A 498 -7.26 -3.03 -1.44
N GLY A 499 -8.34 -2.48 -2.00
CA GLY A 499 -8.49 -1.05 -2.22
C GLY A 499 -8.47 -0.22 -0.94
N MET A 500 -9.18 -0.68 0.10
CA MET A 500 -9.21 -0.06 1.42
C MET A 500 -7.84 -0.16 2.10
N ALA A 501 -7.17 -1.32 2.01
CA ALA A 501 -5.81 -1.53 2.53
C ALA A 501 -4.81 -0.54 1.90
N LYS A 502 -4.83 -0.38 0.57
CA LYS A 502 -4.01 0.60 -0.14
C LYS A 502 -4.31 2.03 0.31
N LEU A 503 -5.59 2.40 0.37
CA LEU A 503 -6.04 3.74 0.72
C LEU A 503 -5.58 4.13 2.13
N LEU A 504 -5.79 3.25 3.11
CA LEU A 504 -5.39 3.47 4.48
C LEU A 504 -3.87 3.43 4.65
N GLY A 505 -3.22 2.38 4.15
CA GLY A 505 -1.78 2.16 4.32
C GLY A 505 -0.95 3.33 3.79
N ALA A 506 -1.29 3.87 2.62
CA ALA A 506 -0.59 5.02 2.05
C ALA A 506 -0.69 6.28 2.94
N ARG A 507 -1.86 6.56 3.52
CA ARG A 507 -2.04 7.68 4.46
C ARG A 507 -1.25 7.45 5.75
N VAL A 508 -1.30 6.24 6.30
CA VAL A 508 -0.58 5.87 7.52
C VAL A 508 0.93 6.02 7.33
N ALA A 509 1.48 5.58 6.21
CA ALA A 509 2.90 5.75 5.89
C ALA A 509 3.30 7.22 5.81
N TRP A 510 2.50 8.06 5.13
CA TRP A 510 2.73 9.49 5.06
C TRP A 510 2.71 10.15 6.44
N ALA A 511 1.69 9.87 7.26
CA ALA A 511 1.58 10.43 8.59
C ALA A 511 2.70 9.96 9.53
N ALA A 512 3.17 8.72 9.39
CA ALA A 512 4.30 8.18 10.15
C ALA A 512 5.60 8.89 9.75
N ALA A 513 5.87 9.07 8.46
CA ALA A 513 7.07 9.75 7.99
C ALA A 513 7.10 11.24 8.37
N ASP A 514 5.98 11.96 8.24
CA ASP A 514 5.84 13.36 8.64
C ASP A 514 6.09 13.55 10.16
N ASN A 515 5.42 12.74 10.98
CA ASN A 515 5.64 12.77 12.43
C ASN A 515 7.07 12.33 12.81
N GLY A 516 7.67 11.39 12.07
CA GLY A 516 9.05 10.96 12.27
C GLY A 516 10.02 12.10 12.00
N LEU A 517 9.82 12.85 10.91
CA LEU A 517 10.60 14.06 10.61
C LEU A 517 10.43 15.10 11.71
N GLN A 518 9.20 15.33 12.16
CA GLN A 518 8.91 16.29 13.24
C GLN A 518 9.63 15.95 14.55
N ILE A 519 9.82 14.67 14.88
CA ILE A 519 10.59 14.21 16.04
C ILE A 519 12.08 14.57 15.91
N HIS A 520 12.61 14.58 14.69
CA HIS A 520 13.99 15.00 14.41
C HIS A 520 14.18 16.54 14.46
N GLY A 521 13.09 17.31 14.39
CA GLY A 521 13.15 18.77 14.34
C GLY A 521 13.93 19.25 13.12
N GLY A 522 14.84 20.21 13.29
CA GLY A 522 15.66 20.73 12.18
C GLY A 522 16.50 19.67 11.47
N ASN A 523 16.97 18.65 12.21
CA ASN A 523 17.76 17.56 11.64
C ASN A 523 16.96 16.69 10.67
N GLY A 524 15.63 16.67 10.78
CA GLY A 524 14.77 15.90 9.89
C GLY A 524 14.82 16.36 8.42
N PHE A 525 15.28 17.60 8.17
CA PHE A 525 15.48 18.16 6.83
C PHE A 525 16.91 17.97 6.31
N ALA A 526 17.84 17.55 7.16
CA ALA A 526 19.22 17.36 6.74
C ALA A 526 19.34 16.04 5.96
N MET A 527 19.97 16.11 4.78
CA MET A 527 20.17 14.97 3.89
C MET A 527 21.02 13.86 4.50
N GLU A 528 21.69 14.07 5.64
CA GLU A 528 22.39 12.99 6.38
C GLU A 528 21.43 12.05 7.12
N TYR A 529 20.22 12.50 7.46
CA TYR A 529 19.24 11.71 8.20
C TYR A 529 18.30 10.97 7.26
N LYS A 530 18.21 9.65 7.41
CA LYS A 530 17.36 8.75 6.60
C LYS A 530 15.89 9.16 6.55
N ILE A 531 15.37 9.83 7.59
CA ILE A 531 13.97 10.26 7.65
C ILE A 531 13.59 11.25 6.54
N SER A 532 14.54 12.06 6.05
CA SER A 532 14.32 12.97 4.92
C SER A 532 14.00 12.21 3.62
N ARG A 533 14.72 11.12 3.36
CA ARG A 533 14.44 10.17 2.27
C ARG A 533 13.09 9.48 2.47
N VAL A 534 12.86 8.92 3.66
CA VAL A 534 11.63 8.17 3.98
C VAL A 534 10.38 9.04 3.85
N LEU A 535 10.47 10.35 4.14
CA LEU A 535 9.39 11.30 3.87
C LEU A 535 8.99 11.32 2.38
N CYS A 536 9.98 11.38 1.50
CA CYS A 536 9.76 11.41 0.05
C CYS A 536 9.21 10.06 -0.44
N ASP A 537 9.79 8.96 0.05
CA ASP A 537 9.34 7.59 -0.26
C ASP A 537 7.87 7.38 0.15
N ALA A 538 7.47 7.85 1.33
CA ALA A 538 6.09 7.74 1.81
C ALA A 538 5.10 8.56 0.97
N ARG A 539 5.54 9.71 0.43
CA ARG A 539 4.66 10.64 -0.27
C ARG A 539 4.14 10.10 -1.62
N ILE A 540 4.84 9.16 -2.26
CA ILE A 540 4.43 8.62 -3.56
C ILE A 540 3.30 7.59 -3.46
N LEU A 541 3.11 6.97 -2.28
CA LEU A 541 2.30 5.76 -2.09
C LEU A 541 0.82 5.95 -2.44
N ASN A 542 0.31 7.18 -2.34
CA ASN A 542 -1.05 7.54 -2.72
C ASN A 542 -1.17 8.10 -4.16
N ILE A 543 -0.12 7.96 -4.98
CA ILE A 543 -0.07 8.47 -6.37
C ILE A 543 0.40 7.39 -7.36
N PHE A 544 1.58 6.81 -7.14
CA PHE A 544 2.33 6.04 -8.15
C PHE A 544 1.60 4.80 -8.73
N GLU A 545 0.72 4.18 -7.95
CA GLU A 545 -0.09 3.00 -8.32
C GLU A 545 -1.57 3.41 -8.34
N GLY A 546 -1.85 4.57 -8.94
CA GLY A 546 -3.15 5.22 -8.96
C GLY A 546 -3.41 6.10 -7.74
N ALA A 547 -3.96 7.29 -8.01
CA ALA A 547 -4.27 8.29 -6.99
C ALA A 547 -5.27 7.78 -5.93
N ALA A 548 -5.16 8.24 -4.68
CA ALA A 548 -6.09 7.88 -3.61
C ALA A 548 -7.54 8.24 -3.93
N GLU A 549 -7.76 9.35 -4.64
CA GLU A 549 -9.08 9.80 -5.09
C GLU A 549 -9.71 8.80 -6.06
N ILE A 550 -8.91 8.22 -6.97
CA ILE A 550 -9.38 7.17 -7.87
C ILE A 550 -9.64 5.87 -7.11
N GLN A 551 -8.80 5.54 -6.12
CA GLN A 551 -9.02 4.38 -5.27
C GLN A 551 -10.33 4.49 -4.49
N ALA A 552 -10.60 5.65 -3.89
CA ALA A 552 -11.87 5.94 -3.23
C ALA A 552 -13.04 5.91 -4.23
N GLN A 553 -12.88 6.47 -5.42
CA GLN A 553 -13.89 6.43 -6.48
C GLN A 553 -14.29 4.99 -6.87
N VAL A 554 -13.31 4.08 -6.96
CA VAL A 554 -13.54 2.66 -7.28
C VAL A 554 -14.25 1.95 -6.13
N ILE A 555 -13.83 2.17 -4.89
CA ILE A 555 -14.48 1.60 -3.69
C ILE A 555 -15.94 2.06 -3.62
N ALA A 556 -16.20 3.36 -3.78
CA ALA A 556 -17.55 3.91 -3.75
C ALA A 556 -18.46 3.23 -4.78
N ARG A 557 -18.01 3.13 -6.04
CA ARG A 557 -18.77 2.47 -7.11
C ARG A 557 -19.08 1.01 -6.78
N ARG A 558 -18.14 0.31 -6.15
CA ARG A 558 -18.32 -1.10 -5.75
C ARG A 558 -19.29 -1.29 -4.59
N LEU A 559 -19.33 -0.35 -3.64
CA LEU A 559 -20.28 -0.36 -2.52
C LEU A 559 -21.72 0.01 -2.93
N LEU A 560 -21.84 0.91 -3.91
CA LEU A 560 -23.13 1.45 -4.38
C LEU A 560 -23.79 0.60 -5.46
N GLY A 561 -22.97 -0.12 -6.23
CA GLY A 561 -23.35 -0.93 -7.39
C GLY A 561 -24.18 -2.17 -7.09
#